data_AF-A0A0A1X8Y5-F1
#
_entry.id   AF-A0A0A1X8Y5-F1
#
_cell.length_a   1.000
_cell.length_b   1.000
_cell.length_c   1.000
_cell.angle_alpha   90.00
_cell.angle_beta   90.00
_cell.angle_gamma   90.00
#
_symmetry.space_group_name_H-M   'P 1'
#
loop_
_entity.id
_entity.type
_entity.pdbx_description
1 polymer ?
#
loop_
_entity_poly.entity_id
_entity_poly.type
_entity_poly.pdbx_seq_one_letter_code
_entity_poly.pdbx_strand_id
1 'polypeptide(L)'
;MANLRWIRNIAVFLILANFLVFALLLDLPALQGYAQLSEHVRIYETMRANILEKESNNQLGGRVLLNAKERVVNELIMLEKKHELELGLKNISHFQVAQHFFRSFEKIGNTTLFRHLRAMPKGGVLHAHDMALCSSEYLLSLTSREHLWICVAKSEAQEYKMLRFSLLQPQSEESCEWLLLSALRQNEHNDVVDKKLLEQLTMYPLEHFVNEDAVWKRFRSIFRLVVGLLTYAPVWNDYIYNALEEFYADGVQYLEIRSVLPILYDLNGGNYTLLNTTRAMRDADLRFRASYPDWIGSRLIYAPTRKVSDARFVEYLGNALLLKVGSLNFEW
;
A
#
# COMPACT_ATOMS: atom_id res chain seq x y z
N MET A 1 -38.19 41.34 88.11
CA MET A 1 -36.93 41.18 87.35
C MET A 1 -36.92 40.02 86.34
N ALA A 2 -38.04 39.32 86.08
CA ALA A 2 -38.09 38.21 85.12
C ALA A 2 -38.31 38.63 83.64
N ASN A 3 -38.86 39.81 83.37
CA ASN A 3 -39.23 40.24 82.00
C ASN A 3 -38.07 40.75 81.13
N LEU A 4 -36.93 41.18 81.69
CA LEU A 4 -35.81 41.69 80.87
C LEU A 4 -34.93 40.58 80.26
N ARG A 5 -34.86 39.39 80.88
CA ARG A 5 -34.03 38.28 80.38
C ARG A 5 -34.58 37.69 79.09
N TRP A 6 -35.90 37.55 78.98
CA TRP A 6 -36.55 37.02 77.77
C TRP A 6 -36.41 37.98 76.58
N ILE A 7 -36.59 39.28 76.81
CA ILE A 7 -36.36 40.32 75.78
C ILE A 7 -34.90 40.33 75.31
N ARG A 8 -33.93 40.17 76.23
CA ARG A 8 -32.50 40.09 75.87
C ARG A 8 -32.18 38.84 75.05
N ASN A 9 -32.76 37.70 75.40
CA ASN A 9 -32.55 36.46 74.64
C ASN A 9 -33.19 36.53 73.24
N ILE A 10 -34.36 37.17 73.10
CA ILE A 10 -34.98 37.45 71.79
C ILE A 10 -34.12 38.41 70.97
N ALA A 11 -33.62 39.48 71.59
CA ALA A 11 -32.74 40.43 70.90
C ALA A 11 -31.45 39.76 70.42
N VAL A 12 -30.80 38.94 71.24
CA VAL A 12 -29.61 38.16 70.86
C VAL A 12 -29.94 37.17 69.75
N PHE A 13 -31.07 36.48 69.83
CA PHE A 13 -31.52 35.55 68.78
C PHE A 13 -31.75 36.28 67.45
N LEU A 14 -32.43 37.44 67.46
CA LEU A 14 -32.67 38.26 66.27
C LEU A 14 -31.37 38.81 65.68
N ILE A 15 -30.42 39.22 66.52
CA ILE A 15 -29.10 39.67 66.07
C ILE A 15 -28.34 38.51 65.41
N LEU A 16 -28.26 37.34 66.06
CA LEU A 16 -27.60 36.16 65.50
C LEU A 16 -28.28 35.67 64.22
N ALA A 17 -29.61 35.69 64.16
CA ALA A 17 -30.36 35.36 62.95
C ALA A 17 -30.06 36.35 61.81
N ASN A 18 -30.02 37.66 62.10
CA ASN A 18 -29.64 38.67 61.11
C ASN A 18 -28.19 38.54 60.65
N PHE A 19 -27.25 38.21 61.54
CA PHE A 19 -25.86 37.93 61.17
C PHE A 19 -25.74 36.69 60.28
N LEU A 20 -26.50 35.62 60.57
CA LEU A 20 -26.53 34.41 59.74
C LEU A 20 -27.13 34.70 58.35
N VAL A 21 -28.22 35.45 58.29
CA VAL A 21 -28.85 35.87 57.03
C VAL A 21 -27.90 36.76 56.23
N PHE A 22 -27.21 37.70 56.87
CA PHE A 22 -26.23 38.56 56.22
C PHE A 22 -25.01 37.77 55.70
N ALA A 23 -24.49 36.81 56.48
CA ALA A 23 -23.42 35.92 56.05
C ALA A 23 -23.83 35.06 54.84
N LEU A 24 -25.05 34.48 54.86
CA LEU A 24 -25.59 33.73 53.73
C LEU A 24 -25.80 34.61 52.48
N LEU A 25 -26.22 35.87 52.67
CA LEU A 25 -26.37 36.85 51.58
C LEU A 25 -25.02 37.28 50.98
N LEU A 26 -23.94 37.30 51.77
CA LEU A 26 -22.58 37.58 51.28
C LEU A 26 -22.03 36.43 50.42
N ASP A 27 -22.44 35.19 50.68
CA ASP A 27 -22.00 33.99 49.93
C ASP A 27 -22.86 33.70 48.68
N LEU A 28 -24.05 34.29 48.57
CA LEU A 28 -24.97 34.13 47.43
C LEU A 28 -24.37 34.50 46.06
N PRO A 29 -23.61 35.61 45.91
CA PRO A 29 -22.91 35.93 44.67
C PRO A 29 -21.86 34.88 44.28
N ALA A 30 -21.14 34.32 45.27
CA ALA A 30 -20.17 33.26 45.03
C ALA A 30 -20.86 31.97 44.56
N LEU A 31 -21.94 31.56 45.24
CA LEU A 31 -22.77 30.41 44.84
C LEU A 31 -23.36 30.58 43.43
N GLN A 32 -23.83 31.78 43.09
CA GLN A 32 -24.33 32.10 41.76
C GLN A 32 -23.22 32.06 40.70
N GLY A 33 -22.02 32.55 41.03
CA GLY A 33 -20.83 32.44 40.18
C GLY A 33 -20.41 30.99 39.93
N TYR A 34 -20.42 30.13 40.96
CA TYR A 34 -20.16 28.70 40.81
C TYR A 34 -21.21 28.00 39.94
N ALA A 35 -22.50 28.30 40.13
CA ALA A 35 -23.57 27.74 39.32
C ALA A 35 -23.45 28.16 37.84
N GLN A 36 -23.11 29.42 37.57
CA GLN A 36 -22.85 29.89 36.20
C GLN A 36 -21.64 29.19 35.59
N LEU A 37 -20.50 29.10 36.30
CA LEU A 37 -19.32 28.40 35.80
C LEU A 37 -19.62 26.93 35.49
N SER A 38 -20.34 26.24 36.39
CA SER A 38 -20.76 24.86 36.19
C SER A 38 -21.61 24.69 34.92
N GLU A 39 -22.52 25.63 34.65
CA GLU A 39 -23.34 25.60 33.44
C GLU A 39 -22.51 25.83 32.16
N HIS A 40 -21.56 26.77 32.19
CA HIS A 40 -20.65 26.99 31.06
C HIS A 40 -19.77 25.77 30.78
N VAL A 41 -19.24 25.11 31.82
CA VAL A 41 -18.48 23.86 31.68
C VAL A 41 -19.36 22.76 31.08
N ARG A 42 -20.61 22.61 31.55
CA ARG A 42 -21.56 21.63 31.00
C ARG A 42 -21.85 21.87 29.52
N ILE A 43 -22.09 23.13 29.12
CA ILE A 43 -22.30 23.51 27.72
C ILE A 43 -21.05 23.19 26.88
N TYR A 44 -19.87 23.58 27.37
CA TYR A 44 -18.60 23.29 26.71
C TYR A 44 -18.39 21.78 26.50
N GLU A 45 -18.56 20.97 27.55
CA GLU A 45 -18.40 19.51 27.45
C GLU A 45 -19.42 18.88 26.49
N THR A 46 -20.65 19.38 26.47
CA THR A 46 -21.68 18.93 25.51
C THR A 46 -21.28 19.29 24.08
N MET A 47 -20.82 20.52 23.84
CA MET A 47 -20.35 20.95 22.53
C MET A 47 -19.13 20.15 22.07
N ARG A 48 -18.18 19.90 22.98
CA ARG A 48 -16.98 19.09 22.72
C ARG A 48 -17.35 17.66 22.38
N ALA A 49 -18.22 17.02 23.15
CA ALA A 49 -18.71 15.67 22.89
C ALA A 49 -19.40 15.58 21.52
N ASN A 50 -20.27 16.54 21.19
CA ASN A 50 -20.96 16.60 19.90
C ASN A 50 -19.97 16.73 18.72
N ILE A 51 -18.91 17.54 18.86
CA ILE A 51 -17.87 17.66 17.83
C ILE A 51 -17.12 16.35 17.66
N LEU A 52 -16.67 15.72 18.76
CA LEU A 52 -15.93 14.46 18.71
C LEU A 52 -16.77 13.32 18.11
N GLU A 53 -18.05 13.23 18.47
CA GLU A 53 -18.97 12.26 17.89
C GLU A 53 -19.19 12.52 16.39
N LYS A 54 -19.39 13.78 16.00
CA LYS A 54 -19.55 14.17 14.59
C LYS A 54 -18.31 13.84 13.78
N GLU A 55 -17.11 14.11 14.30
CA GLU A 55 -15.85 13.75 13.65
C GLU A 55 -15.72 12.23 13.51
N SER A 56 -15.94 11.48 14.60
CA SER A 56 -15.91 10.01 14.59
C SER A 56 -16.86 9.43 13.54
N ASN A 57 -18.09 9.94 13.46
CA ASN A 57 -19.13 9.48 12.53
C ASN A 57 -18.89 9.91 11.08
N ASN A 58 -18.04 10.90 10.82
CA ASN A 58 -17.74 11.40 9.48
C ASN A 58 -16.42 10.85 8.91
N GLN A 59 -15.62 10.15 9.72
CA GLN A 59 -14.45 9.42 9.24
C GLN A 59 -14.85 8.21 8.38
N LEU A 60 -13.93 7.75 7.52
CA LEU A 60 -14.13 6.55 6.71
C LEU A 60 -14.46 5.35 7.62
N GLY A 61 -15.61 4.72 7.39
CA GLY A 61 -16.08 3.59 8.20
C GLY A 61 -16.67 3.98 9.57
N GLY A 62 -16.74 5.27 9.92
CA GLY A 62 -17.17 5.73 11.25
C GLY A 62 -18.59 5.37 11.67
N ARG A 63 -19.45 5.00 10.71
CA ARG A 63 -20.85 4.59 10.94
C ARG A 63 -21.05 3.08 10.87
N VAL A 64 -19.99 2.31 10.67
CA VAL A 64 -20.07 0.85 10.64
C VAL A 64 -20.34 0.35 12.06
N LEU A 65 -21.45 -0.37 12.22
CA LEU A 65 -21.84 -0.92 13.50
C LEU A 65 -21.10 -2.24 13.75
N LEU A 66 -20.20 -2.24 14.74
CA LEU A 66 -19.45 -3.43 15.14
C LEU A 66 -20.28 -4.33 16.06
N ASN A 67 -20.29 -5.63 15.74
CA ASN A 67 -20.81 -6.69 16.59
C ASN A 67 -19.87 -6.96 17.79
N ALA A 68 -20.29 -7.82 18.72
CA ALA A 68 -19.53 -8.08 19.95
C ALA A 68 -18.10 -8.63 19.68
N LYS A 69 -17.93 -9.52 18.68
CA LYS A 69 -16.61 -10.08 18.34
C LYS A 69 -15.72 -9.04 17.67
N GLU A 70 -16.29 -8.25 16.76
CA GLU A 70 -15.57 -7.17 16.06
C GLU A 70 -15.09 -6.08 17.03
N ARG A 71 -15.86 -5.78 18.08
CA ARG A 71 -15.44 -4.84 19.13
C ARG A 71 -14.19 -5.32 19.86
N VAL A 72 -14.15 -6.61 20.24
CA VAL A 72 -12.98 -7.22 20.89
C VAL A 72 -11.76 -7.14 19.98
N VAL A 73 -11.90 -7.48 18.70
CA VAL A 73 -10.78 -7.40 17.74
C VAL A 73 -10.34 -5.95 17.52
N ASN A 74 -11.27 -5.01 17.41
CA ASN A 74 -10.97 -3.59 17.30
C ASN A 74 -10.21 -3.05 18.51
N GLU A 75 -10.58 -3.46 19.73
CA GLU A 75 -9.85 -3.08 20.95
C GLU A 75 -8.39 -3.55 20.92
N LEU A 76 -8.15 -4.79 20.48
CA LEU A 76 -6.79 -5.34 20.32
C LEU A 76 -5.98 -4.59 19.26
N ILE A 77 -6.56 -4.35 18.07
CA ILE A 77 -5.88 -3.59 17.01
C ILE A 77 -5.56 -2.16 17.46
N MET A 78 -6.51 -1.51 18.14
CA MET A 78 -6.32 -0.15 18.65
C MET A 78 -5.30 -0.07 19.78
N LEU A 79 -5.16 -1.12 20.60
CA LEU A 79 -4.11 -1.24 21.60
C LEU A 79 -2.73 -1.24 20.94
N GLU A 80 -2.50 -2.13 19.97
CA GLU A 80 -1.24 -2.22 19.23
C GLU A 80 -0.92 -0.91 18.49
N LYS A 81 -1.92 -0.33 17.82
CA LYS A 81 -1.78 0.97 17.14
C LYS A 81 -1.36 2.08 18.11
N LYS A 82 -2.00 2.19 19.28
CA LYS A 82 -1.66 3.21 20.28
C LYS A 82 -0.25 2.99 20.81
N HIS A 83 0.13 1.74 21.07
CA HIS A 83 1.47 1.40 21.52
C HIS A 83 2.54 1.83 20.51
N GLU A 84 2.39 1.51 19.23
CA GLU A 84 3.32 1.95 18.17
C GLU A 84 3.39 3.48 18.04
N LEU A 85 2.24 4.16 18.13
CA LEU A 85 2.17 5.63 18.10
C LEU A 85 2.89 6.26 19.30
N GLU A 86 2.68 5.74 20.51
CA GLU A 86 3.35 6.25 21.72
C GLU A 86 4.87 6.10 21.64
N LEU A 87 5.37 4.98 21.12
CA LEU A 87 6.80 4.79 20.87
C LEU A 87 7.33 5.80 19.85
N GLY A 88 6.60 6.01 18.75
CA GLY A 88 6.96 6.97 17.71
C GLY A 88 6.94 8.43 18.18
N LEU A 89 5.97 8.81 19.01
CA LEU A 89 5.86 10.17 19.57
C LEU A 89 6.95 10.46 20.60
N LYS A 90 7.40 9.45 21.35
CA LYS A 90 8.54 9.58 22.27
C LYS A 90 9.87 9.66 21.53
N ASN A 91 9.99 8.95 20.41
CA ASN A 91 11.21 8.93 19.60
C ASN A 91 10.88 8.73 18.12
N ILE A 92 11.17 9.75 17.32
CA ILE A 92 10.86 9.79 15.88
C ILE A 92 11.53 8.66 15.08
N SER A 93 12.64 8.09 15.57
CA SER A 93 13.29 6.93 14.96
C SER A 93 12.47 5.63 15.06
N HIS A 94 11.48 5.59 15.95
CA HIS A 94 10.48 4.52 16.03
C HIS A 94 9.20 4.84 15.27
N PHE A 95 9.03 6.07 14.77
CA PHE A 95 7.85 6.47 14.01
C PHE A 95 8.01 6.10 12.52
N GLN A 96 7.71 4.84 12.19
CA GLN A 96 8.01 4.24 10.88
C GLN A 96 7.39 4.99 9.69
N VAL A 97 6.19 5.57 9.88
CA VAL A 97 5.45 6.32 8.86
C VAL A 97 6.14 7.63 8.47
N ALA A 98 6.94 8.22 9.37
CA ALA A 98 7.69 9.45 9.10
C ALA A 98 9.04 9.22 8.41
N GLN A 99 9.42 7.96 8.18
CA GLN A 99 10.69 7.57 7.58
C GLN A 99 10.51 7.09 6.15
N HIS A 100 11.58 7.17 5.36
CA HIS A 100 11.61 6.57 4.03
C HIS A 100 11.30 5.07 4.11
N PHE A 101 10.42 4.56 3.24
CA PHE A 101 9.94 3.18 3.30
C PHE A 101 11.08 2.14 3.34
N PHE A 102 12.17 2.37 2.59
CA PHE A 102 13.35 1.48 2.58
C PHE A 102 14.07 1.33 3.93
N ARG A 103 13.87 2.26 4.88
CA ARG A 103 14.39 2.14 6.26
C ARG A 103 13.41 1.48 7.21
N SER A 104 12.14 1.47 6.83
CA SER A 104 11.02 1.14 7.71
C SER A 104 10.42 -0.22 7.39
N PHE A 105 10.50 -0.72 6.16
CA PHE A 105 9.72 -1.89 5.74
C PHE A 105 10.05 -3.16 6.54
N GLU A 106 11.32 -3.40 6.90
CA GLU A 106 11.70 -4.51 7.79
C GLU A 106 11.13 -4.34 9.20
N LYS A 107 11.15 -3.12 9.73
CA LYS A 107 10.61 -2.81 11.06
C LYS A 107 9.09 -2.96 11.08
N ILE A 108 8.40 -2.46 10.06
CA ILE A 108 6.95 -2.63 9.84
C ILE A 108 6.63 -4.11 9.73
N GLY A 109 7.41 -4.86 8.94
CA GLY A 109 7.27 -6.31 8.74
C GLY A 109 7.26 -7.12 10.04
N ASN A 110 7.95 -6.62 11.07
CA ASN A 110 8.11 -7.29 12.36
C ASN A 110 7.07 -6.89 13.41
N THR A 111 6.18 -5.91 13.14
CA THR A 111 5.23 -5.47 14.17
C THR A 111 4.02 -6.38 14.30
N THR A 112 3.45 -6.42 15.51
CA THR A 112 2.21 -7.16 15.77
C THR A 112 1.04 -6.57 15.00
N LEU A 113 0.96 -5.24 14.91
CA LEU A 113 -0.07 -4.57 14.11
C LEU A 113 -0.02 -5.01 12.65
N PHE A 114 1.16 -5.00 12.02
CA PHE A 114 1.29 -5.42 10.63
C PHE A 114 0.96 -6.90 10.42
N ARG A 115 1.28 -7.77 11.39
CA ARG A 115 0.86 -9.17 11.37
C ARG A 115 -0.67 -9.31 11.33
N HIS A 116 -1.40 -8.50 12.11
CA HIS A 116 -2.86 -8.46 12.05
C HIS A 116 -3.36 -7.95 10.70
N LEU A 117 -2.78 -6.87 10.18
CA LEU A 117 -3.13 -6.31 8.87
C LEU A 117 -2.89 -7.31 7.73
N ARG A 118 -1.80 -8.09 7.79
CA ARG A 118 -1.49 -9.14 6.81
C ARG A 118 -2.57 -10.22 6.78
N ALA A 119 -3.09 -10.60 7.94
CA ALA A 119 -4.16 -11.61 8.06
C ALA A 119 -5.55 -11.10 7.64
N MET A 120 -5.76 -9.79 7.45
CA MET A 120 -7.06 -9.25 7.05
C MET A 120 -7.40 -9.62 5.59
N PRO A 121 -8.65 -10.00 5.29
CA PRO A 121 -9.13 -10.05 3.91
C PRO A 121 -9.26 -8.62 3.39
N LYS A 122 -8.37 -8.22 2.48
CA LYS A 122 -8.25 -6.83 2.01
C LYS A 122 -9.19 -6.50 0.87
N GLY A 123 -10.00 -7.46 0.42
CA GLY A 123 -10.89 -7.31 -0.72
C GLY A 123 -10.09 -7.29 -2.02
N GLY A 124 -10.12 -6.16 -2.74
CA GLY A 124 -9.53 -6.06 -4.07
C GLY A 124 -8.39 -5.04 -4.18
N VAL A 125 -7.38 -5.35 -4.98
CA VAL A 125 -6.36 -4.39 -5.42
C VAL A 125 -6.80 -3.81 -6.76
N LEU A 126 -7.18 -2.53 -6.75
CA LEU A 126 -7.77 -1.85 -7.92
C LEU A 126 -6.76 -0.98 -8.71
N HIS A 127 -5.49 -1.07 -8.35
CA HIS A 127 -4.41 -0.36 -9.01
C HIS A 127 -3.11 -1.16 -8.92
N ALA A 128 -2.83 -1.96 -9.94
CA ALA A 128 -1.55 -2.64 -10.11
C ALA A 128 -1.08 -2.52 -11.57
N HIS A 129 0.23 -2.57 -11.80
CA HIS A 129 0.81 -2.52 -13.16
C HIS A 129 1.41 -3.87 -13.52
N ASP A 130 1.17 -4.32 -14.75
CA ASP A 130 1.47 -5.66 -15.24
C ASP A 130 2.89 -6.16 -14.92
N MET A 131 3.94 -5.37 -15.10
CA MET A 131 5.33 -5.77 -14.87
C MET A 131 5.88 -5.45 -13.46
N ALA A 132 5.00 -5.13 -12.51
CA ALA A 132 5.38 -4.81 -11.13
C ALA A 132 4.43 -5.48 -10.11
N LEU A 133 4.11 -6.75 -10.33
CA LEU A 133 3.19 -7.53 -9.50
C LEU A 133 3.89 -8.45 -8.50
N CYS A 134 4.95 -9.14 -8.94
CA CYS A 134 5.65 -10.12 -8.10
C CYS A 134 6.84 -9.52 -7.34
N SER A 135 7.26 -10.23 -6.31
CA SER A 135 8.47 -9.97 -5.54
C SER A 135 9.75 -9.98 -6.39
N SER A 136 10.77 -9.21 -5.97
CA SER A 136 12.09 -9.19 -6.62
C SER A 136 12.78 -10.56 -6.58
N GLU A 137 12.51 -11.32 -5.52
CA GLU A 137 13.02 -12.68 -5.31
C GLU A 137 12.43 -13.64 -6.34
N TYR A 138 11.12 -13.52 -6.61
CA TYR A 138 10.50 -14.30 -7.67
C TYR A 138 11.05 -13.91 -9.05
N LEU A 139 11.20 -12.61 -9.35
CA LEU A 139 11.84 -12.15 -10.58
C LEU A 139 13.26 -12.71 -10.74
N LEU A 140 14.06 -12.74 -9.67
CA LEU A 140 15.39 -13.35 -9.68
C LEU A 140 15.29 -14.86 -10.00
N SER A 141 14.34 -15.59 -9.41
CA SER A 141 14.18 -17.02 -9.68
C SER A 141 13.93 -17.32 -11.17
N LEU A 142 13.18 -16.46 -11.88
CA LEU A 142 12.93 -16.56 -13.32
C LEU A 142 14.21 -16.45 -14.14
N THR A 143 15.25 -15.79 -13.61
CA THR A 143 16.54 -15.65 -14.30
C THR A 143 17.40 -16.91 -14.28
N SER A 144 16.96 -17.98 -13.59
CA SER A 144 17.66 -19.27 -13.58
C SER A 144 17.32 -20.16 -14.79
N ARG A 145 16.37 -19.72 -15.63
CA ARG A 145 15.94 -20.45 -16.83
C ARG A 145 17.03 -20.48 -17.89
N GLU A 146 17.07 -21.58 -18.65
CA GLU A 146 18.00 -21.75 -19.77
C GLU A 146 17.77 -20.71 -20.86
N HIS A 147 18.79 -20.49 -21.68
CA HIS A 147 18.76 -19.58 -22.83
C HIS A 147 18.51 -18.10 -22.48
N LEU A 148 18.66 -17.71 -21.22
CA LEU A 148 18.60 -16.31 -20.81
C LEU A 148 19.95 -15.62 -21.01
N TRP A 149 19.95 -14.58 -21.83
CA TRP A 149 21.09 -13.71 -22.09
C TRP A 149 20.94 -12.40 -21.32
N ILE A 150 22.09 -11.84 -20.93
CA ILE A 150 22.20 -10.55 -20.26
C ILE A 150 23.15 -9.63 -21.03
N CYS A 151 22.72 -8.40 -21.26
CA CYS A 151 23.48 -7.35 -21.94
C CYS A 151 24.21 -6.52 -20.88
N VAL A 152 25.52 -6.75 -20.76
CA VAL A 152 26.40 -6.10 -19.78
C VAL A 152 27.07 -4.89 -20.42
N ALA A 153 26.91 -3.71 -19.83
CA ALA A 153 27.46 -2.48 -20.39
C ALA A 153 28.98 -2.53 -20.54
N LYS A 154 29.50 -2.02 -21.66
CA LYS A 154 30.95 -1.84 -21.89
C LYS A 154 31.51 -0.62 -21.15
N SER A 155 31.03 -0.38 -19.94
CA SER A 155 31.49 0.69 -19.05
C SER A 155 32.10 0.10 -17.79
N GLU A 156 32.88 0.89 -17.06
CA GLU A 156 33.51 0.46 -15.80
C GLU A 156 32.51 -0.06 -14.77
N ALA A 157 31.29 0.51 -14.73
CA ALA A 157 30.23 0.05 -13.84
C ALA A 157 29.59 -1.30 -14.25
N GLN A 158 29.78 -1.73 -15.50
CA GLN A 158 29.25 -2.98 -16.06
C GLN A 158 27.76 -3.20 -15.74
N GLU A 159 26.94 -2.15 -15.85
CA GLU A 159 25.51 -2.22 -15.52
C GLU A 159 24.78 -3.23 -16.42
N TYR A 160 23.77 -3.92 -15.89
CA TYR A 160 22.96 -4.86 -16.65
C TYR A 160 21.84 -4.08 -17.35
N LYS A 161 21.92 -4.00 -18.68
CA LYS A 161 21.05 -3.11 -19.45
C LYS A 161 19.75 -3.79 -19.86
N MET A 162 19.83 -5.06 -20.26
CA MET A 162 18.71 -5.81 -20.83
C MET A 162 18.88 -7.31 -20.55
N LEU A 163 17.75 -7.99 -20.42
CA LEU A 163 17.64 -9.46 -20.42
C LEU A 163 16.92 -9.91 -21.69
N ARG A 164 17.24 -11.09 -22.20
CA ARG A 164 16.54 -11.66 -23.36
C ARG A 164 16.68 -13.18 -23.41
N PHE A 165 15.56 -13.88 -23.56
CA PHE A 165 15.58 -15.29 -23.92
C PHE A 165 15.86 -15.47 -25.41
N SER A 166 16.79 -16.34 -25.78
CA SER A 166 17.14 -16.60 -27.17
C SER A 166 17.94 -17.88 -27.31
N LEU A 167 17.67 -18.70 -28.34
CA LEU A 167 18.49 -19.89 -28.63
C LEU A 167 19.93 -19.53 -29.01
N LEU A 168 20.08 -18.46 -29.78
CA LEU A 168 21.37 -17.94 -30.24
C LEU A 168 21.71 -16.67 -29.48
N GLN A 169 23.01 -16.35 -29.40
CA GLN A 169 23.46 -15.07 -28.86
C GLN A 169 22.75 -13.93 -29.61
N PRO A 170 22.09 -13.00 -28.89
CA PRO A 170 21.47 -11.84 -29.53
C PRO A 170 22.51 -11.01 -30.31
N GLN A 171 22.04 -10.24 -31.29
CA GLN A 171 22.90 -9.41 -32.10
C GLN A 171 23.72 -8.44 -31.23
N SER A 172 25.00 -8.30 -31.57
CA SER A 172 25.92 -7.42 -30.85
C SER A 172 25.39 -5.98 -30.83
N GLU A 173 25.43 -5.38 -29.65
CA GLU A 173 25.09 -3.97 -29.43
C GLU A 173 26.38 -3.15 -29.30
N GLU A 174 26.32 -1.87 -29.67
CA GLU A 174 27.47 -0.98 -29.49
C GLU A 174 27.79 -0.80 -27.99
N SER A 175 26.75 -0.59 -27.19
CA SER A 175 26.86 -0.18 -25.78
C SER A 175 27.04 -1.31 -24.75
N CYS A 176 26.84 -2.57 -25.15
CA CYS A 176 26.93 -3.72 -24.25
C CYS A 176 27.41 -4.99 -24.97
N GLU A 177 27.76 -6.00 -24.18
CA GLU A 177 28.07 -7.34 -24.63
C GLU A 177 27.01 -8.32 -24.09
N TRP A 178 26.51 -9.20 -24.95
CA TRP A 178 25.56 -10.24 -24.58
C TRP A 178 26.30 -11.46 -24.05
N LEU A 179 26.06 -11.81 -22.80
CA LEU A 179 26.59 -13.01 -22.16
C LEU A 179 25.44 -13.94 -21.80
N LEU A 180 25.65 -15.26 -21.93
CA LEU A 180 24.70 -16.23 -21.40
C LEU A 180 24.74 -16.13 -19.88
N LEU A 181 23.58 -15.91 -19.24
CA LEU A 181 23.55 -15.59 -17.81
C LEU A 181 24.08 -16.75 -16.95
N SER A 182 23.87 -18.00 -17.37
CA SER A 182 24.46 -19.16 -16.70
C SER A 182 25.99 -19.19 -16.78
N ALA A 183 26.57 -18.80 -17.92
CA ALA A 183 28.02 -18.69 -18.08
C ALA A 183 28.60 -17.53 -17.26
N LEU A 184 27.89 -16.39 -17.21
CA LEU A 184 28.26 -15.26 -16.36
C LEU A 184 28.30 -15.66 -14.88
N ARG A 185 27.26 -16.36 -14.40
CA ARG A 185 27.19 -16.92 -13.05
C ARG A 185 28.32 -17.89 -12.73
N GLN A 186 28.71 -18.74 -13.68
CA GLN A 186 29.86 -19.65 -13.51
C GLN A 186 31.19 -18.90 -13.40
N ASN A 187 31.35 -17.81 -14.16
CA ASN A 187 32.59 -17.03 -14.19
C ASN A 187 32.74 -16.07 -12.99
N GLU A 188 31.66 -15.42 -12.57
CA GLU A 188 31.67 -14.38 -11.52
C GLU A 188 31.14 -14.83 -10.15
N HIS A 189 30.69 -16.09 -10.03
CA HIS A 189 29.92 -16.67 -8.92
C HIS A 189 28.46 -16.19 -8.86
N ASN A 190 27.54 -17.11 -8.55
CA ASN A 190 26.10 -16.89 -8.54
C ASN A 190 25.70 -15.71 -7.63
N ASP A 191 26.22 -15.71 -6.42
CA ASP A 191 25.90 -14.77 -5.35
C ASP A 191 26.31 -13.32 -5.68
N VAL A 192 27.36 -13.12 -6.47
CA VAL A 192 27.76 -11.79 -6.97
C VAL A 192 26.79 -11.29 -8.03
N VAL A 193 26.50 -12.13 -9.02
CA VAL A 193 25.59 -11.81 -10.13
C VAL A 193 24.17 -11.59 -9.63
N ASP A 194 23.68 -12.45 -8.76
CA ASP A 194 22.33 -12.41 -8.22
C ASP A 194 22.10 -11.19 -7.33
N LYS A 195 23.09 -10.80 -6.52
CA LYS A 195 23.04 -9.55 -5.75
C LYS A 195 22.93 -8.34 -6.68
N LYS A 196 23.75 -8.28 -7.73
CA LYS A 196 23.74 -7.18 -8.71
C LYS A 196 22.44 -7.14 -9.53
N LEU A 197 21.86 -8.29 -9.85
CA LEU A 197 20.54 -8.40 -10.46
C LEU A 197 19.46 -7.86 -9.52
N LEU A 198 19.38 -8.35 -8.28
CA LEU A 198 18.39 -7.89 -7.29
C LEU A 198 18.42 -6.38 -7.11
N GLU A 199 19.61 -5.80 -6.92
CA GLU A 199 19.77 -4.35 -6.80
C GLU A 199 19.17 -3.62 -8.01
N GLN A 200 19.27 -4.16 -9.23
CA GLN A 200 18.72 -3.59 -10.47
C GLN A 200 17.26 -3.97 -10.80
N LEU A 201 16.68 -4.91 -10.06
CA LEU A 201 15.27 -5.31 -10.17
C LEU A 201 14.34 -4.48 -9.28
N THR A 202 14.88 -3.65 -8.39
CA THR A 202 14.10 -2.81 -7.47
C THR A 202 14.70 -1.41 -7.32
N MET A 203 13.92 -0.52 -6.69
CA MET A 203 14.36 0.81 -6.27
C MET A 203 15.21 0.76 -4.99
N TYR A 204 15.07 -0.31 -4.19
CA TYR A 204 15.84 -0.54 -2.97
C TYR A 204 17.30 -0.95 -3.30
N PRO A 205 18.32 -0.55 -2.51
CA PRO A 205 18.26 0.29 -1.30
C PRO A 205 18.51 1.79 -1.57
N LEU A 206 18.39 2.26 -2.81
CA LEU A 206 18.74 3.64 -3.15
C LEU A 206 17.70 4.63 -2.61
N GLU A 207 17.96 5.21 -1.45
CA GLU A 207 17.05 6.14 -0.77
C GLU A 207 17.15 7.59 -1.28
N HIS A 208 18.35 8.01 -1.69
CA HIS A 208 18.63 9.39 -2.03
C HIS A 208 18.81 9.54 -3.53
N PHE A 209 17.96 10.38 -4.11
CA PHE A 209 18.06 10.83 -5.48
C PHE A 209 18.24 12.34 -5.50
N VAL A 210 19.05 12.83 -6.43
CA VAL A 210 19.31 14.27 -6.57
C VAL A 210 18.03 15.07 -6.88
N ASN A 211 17.08 14.46 -7.60
CA ASN A 211 15.79 15.05 -7.95
C ASN A 211 14.82 13.96 -8.45
N GLU A 212 13.59 14.35 -8.75
CA GLU A 212 12.54 13.46 -9.26
C GLU A 212 12.90 12.81 -10.60
N ASP A 213 13.59 13.52 -11.49
CA ASP A 213 14.02 12.98 -12.78
C ASP A 213 15.00 11.80 -12.61
N ALA A 214 15.88 11.86 -11.63
CA ALA A 214 16.78 10.77 -11.27
C ALA A 214 16.01 9.55 -10.73
N VAL A 215 14.99 9.76 -9.88
CA VAL A 215 14.09 8.69 -9.41
C VAL A 215 13.43 8.00 -10.59
N TRP A 216 12.81 8.79 -11.48
CA TRP A 216 12.11 8.28 -12.66
C TRP A 216 13.05 7.60 -13.65
N LYS A 217 14.29 8.07 -13.79
CA LYS A 217 15.32 7.43 -14.61
C LYS A 217 15.65 6.05 -14.07
N ARG A 218 15.84 5.90 -12.76
CA ARG A 218 16.06 4.61 -12.10
C ARG A 218 14.83 3.70 -12.21
N PHE A 219 13.64 4.21 -11.93
CA PHE A 219 12.40 3.46 -12.05
C PHE A 219 12.25 2.88 -13.46
N ARG A 220 12.43 3.70 -14.51
CA ARG A 220 12.37 3.24 -15.91
C ARG A 220 13.48 2.25 -16.29
N SER A 221 14.67 2.33 -15.67
CA SER A 221 15.74 1.37 -15.97
C SER A 221 15.37 -0.04 -15.51
N ILE A 222 14.64 -0.17 -14.40
CA ILE A 222 14.11 -1.46 -13.93
C ILE A 222 13.20 -2.07 -15.01
N PHE A 223 12.21 -1.33 -15.51
CA PHE A 223 11.32 -1.82 -16.56
C PHE A 223 12.04 -2.16 -17.88
N ARG A 224 13.11 -1.42 -18.22
CA ARG A 224 13.94 -1.76 -19.38
C ARG A 224 14.66 -3.11 -19.21
N LEU A 225 15.06 -3.44 -17.99
CA LEU A 225 15.70 -4.72 -17.68
C LEU A 225 14.66 -5.84 -17.69
N VAL A 226 13.55 -5.68 -16.95
CA VAL A 226 12.56 -6.75 -16.77
C VAL A 226 11.69 -7.00 -17.99
N VAL A 227 11.51 -6.04 -18.90
CA VAL A 227 10.65 -6.25 -20.08
C VAL A 227 11.11 -7.45 -20.89
N GLY A 228 12.41 -7.61 -21.15
CA GLY A 228 12.90 -8.74 -21.92
C GLY A 228 12.89 -10.07 -21.15
N LEU A 229 12.87 -10.05 -19.82
CA LEU A 229 12.62 -11.22 -18.98
C LEU A 229 11.15 -11.64 -19.07
N LEU A 230 10.23 -10.69 -18.84
CA LEU A 230 8.81 -10.96 -18.66
C LEU A 230 8.05 -11.17 -19.96
N THR A 231 8.46 -10.55 -21.08
CA THR A 231 7.74 -10.69 -22.34
C THR A 231 8.05 -11.97 -23.11
N TYR A 232 8.90 -12.85 -22.58
CA TYR A 232 9.02 -14.22 -23.08
C TYR A 232 7.76 -15.01 -22.70
N ALA A 233 7.03 -15.53 -23.68
CA ALA A 233 5.66 -16.00 -23.49
C ALA A 233 5.48 -17.07 -22.37
N PRO A 234 6.36 -18.07 -22.21
CA PRO A 234 6.29 -19.00 -21.07
C PRO A 234 6.49 -18.30 -19.72
N VAL A 235 7.44 -17.37 -19.62
CA VAL A 235 7.67 -16.61 -18.38
C VAL A 235 6.48 -15.73 -18.05
N TRP A 236 5.86 -15.07 -19.03
CA TRP A 236 4.67 -14.25 -18.80
C TRP A 236 3.54 -15.03 -18.12
N ASN A 237 3.28 -16.25 -18.58
CA ASN A 237 2.24 -17.12 -18.00
C ASN A 237 2.51 -17.47 -16.53
N ASP A 238 3.75 -17.87 -16.23
CA ASP A 238 4.17 -18.23 -14.87
C ASP A 238 4.22 -17.01 -13.95
N TYR A 239 4.58 -15.86 -14.50
CA TYR A 239 4.64 -14.60 -13.79
C TYR A 239 3.26 -14.10 -13.37
N ILE A 240 2.29 -14.10 -14.29
CA ILE A 240 0.91 -13.70 -13.93
C ILE A 240 0.30 -14.67 -12.92
N TYR A 241 0.55 -15.98 -13.05
CA TYR A 241 0.03 -16.96 -12.09
C TYR A 241 0.63 -16.75 -10.69
N ASN A 242 1.95 -16.61 -10.57
CA ASN A 242 2.61 -16.34 -9.28
C ASN A 242 2.17 -14.99 -8.68
N ALA A 243 1.90 -13.98 -9.49
CA ALA A 243 1.33 -12.73 -8.99
C ALA A 243 0.01 -12.98 -8.25
N LEU A 244 -0.88 -13.81 -8.81
CA LEU A 244 -2.13 -14.17 -8.14
C LEU A 244 -1.88 -14.92 -6.82
N GLU A 245 -0.89 -15.82 -6.78
CA GLU A 245 -0.47 -16.50 -5.56
C GLU A 245 0.03 -15.53 -4.48
N GLU A 246 0.89 -14.57 -4.83
CA GLU A 246 1.42 -13.57 -3.89
C GLU A 246 0.32 -12.65 -3.35
N PHE A 247 -0.61 -12.19 -4.20
CA PHE A 247 -1.75 -11.38 -3.76
C PHE A 247 -2.71 -12.19 -2.87
N TYR A 248 -3.02 -13.43 -3.25
CA TYR A 248 -3.86 -14.31 -2.44
C TYR A 248 -3.26 -14.59 -1.06
N ALA A 249 -1.94 -14.82 -1.00
CA ALA A 249 -1.22 -15.01 0.25
C ALA A 249 -1.27 -13.78 1.18
N ASP A 250 -1.45 -12.58 0.63
CA ASP A 250 -1.68 -11.35 1.39
C ASP A 250 -3.17 -11.09 1.67
N GLY A 251 -4.07 -12.06 1.46
CA GLY A 251 -5.50 -11.93 1.74
C GLY A 251 -6.25 -11.02 0.78
N VAL A 252 -5.71 -10.78 -0.42
CA VAL A 252 -6.42 -10.15 -1.53
C VAL A 252 -7.26 -11.22 -2.24
N GLN A 253 -8.43 -10.82 -2.72
CA GLN A 253 -9.43 -11.71 -3.33
C GLN A 253 -9.78 -11.31 -4.77
N TYR A 254 -9.38 -10.11 -5.22
CA TYR A 254 -9.66 -9.58 -6.55
C TYR A 254 -8.55 -8.63 -7.01
N LEU A 255 -8.25 -8.61 -8.32
CA LEU A 255 -7.16 -7.79 -8.87
C LEU A 255 -7.55 -7.08 -10.18
N GLU A 256 -7.32 -5.76 -10.26
CA GLU A 256 -7.37 -5.00 -11.51
C GLU A 256 -5.97 -4.63 -11.97
N ILE A 257 -5.55 -5.24 -13.09
CA ILE A 257 -4.21 -5.10 -13.66
C ILE A 257 -4.25 -4.08 -14.80
N ARG A 258 -3.49 -3.00 -14.66
CA ARG A 258 -3.20 -2.06 -15.73
C ARG A 258 -2.06 -2.62 -16.57
N SER A 259 -2.31 -2.81 -17.86
CA SER A 259 -1.29 -3.38 -18.76
C SER A 259 -1.16 -2.55 -20.03
N VAL A 260 0.08 -2.37 -20.46
CA VAL A 260 0.39 -1.87 -21.81
C VAL A 260 0.15 -2.93 -22.88
N LEU A 261 -0.15 -4.17 -22.45
CA LEU A 261 -0.27 -5.38 -23.26
C LEU A 261 0.93 -5.56 -24.19
N PRO A 262 2.11 -5.87 -23.62
CA PRO A 262 3.31 -6.05 -24.41
C PRO A 262 3.11 -7.17 -25.44
N ILE A 263 3.79 -7.01 -26.57
CA ILE A 263 3.95 -8.07 -27.56
C ILE A 263 4.88 -9.12 -26.96
N LEU A 264 4.33 -10.29 -26.66
CA LEU A 264 5.14 -11.41 -26.18
C LEU A 264 5.96 -11.99 -27.32
N TYR A 265 7.07 -12.63 -26.98
CA TYR A 265 7.95 -13.29 -27.95
C TYR A 265 8.28 -14.74 -27.55
N ASP A 266 8.69 -15.54 -28.53
CA ASP A 266 9.20 -16.90 -28.33
C ASP A 266 10.74 -16.98 -28.46
N LEU A 267 11.33 -18.15 -28.19
CA LEU A 267 12.79 -18.35 -28.25
C LEU A 267 13.41 -18.11 -29.64
N ASN A 268 12.61 -18.18 -30.70
CA ASN A 268 13.03 -17.94 -32.08
C ASN A 268 12.82 -16.48 -32.52
N GLY A 269 12.30 -15.62 -31.63
CA GLY A 269 11.99 -14.22 -31.93
C GLY A 269 10.64 -14.02 -32.63
N GLY A 270 9.78 -15.03 -32.70
CA GLY A 270 8.41 -14.91 -33.16
C GLY A 270 7.60 -14.02 -32.22
N ASN A 271 6.79 -13.12 -32.77
CA ASN A 271 5.97 -12.19 -32.00
C ASN A 271 4.52 -12.65 -31.93
N TYR A 272 3.95 -12.61 -30.74
CA TYR A 272 2.53 -12.87 -30.51
C TYR A 272 1.69 -11.61 -30.71
N THR A 273 0.37 -11.76 -30.76
CA THR A 273 -0.54 -10.61 -30.82
C THR A 273 -0.89 -10.10 -29.42
N LEU A 274 -1.37 -8.86 -29.34
CA LEU A 274 -1.93 -8.30 -28.12
C LEU A 274 -3.05 -9.19 -27.52
N LEU A 275 -3.88 -9.83 -28.37
CA LEU A 275 -4.91 -10.77 -27.90
C LEU A 275 -4.32 -12.04 -27.28
N ASN A 276 -3.13 -12.48 -27.70
CA ASN A 276 -2.44 -13.61 -27.05
C ASN A 276 -2.01 -13.24 -25.63
N THR A 277 -1.46 -12.05 -25.43
CA THR A 277 -1.09 -11.54 -24.10
C THR A 277 -2.31 -11.46 -23.19
N THR A 278 -3.43 -10.95 -23.71
CA THR A 278 -4.70 -10.87 -22.98
C THR A 278 -5.26 -12.25 -22.63
N ARG A 279 -5.18 -13.23 -23.55
CA ARG A 279 -5.59 -14.62 -23.28
C ARG A 279 -4.71 -15.26 -22.21
N ALA A 280 -3.40 -15.07 -22.26
CA ALA A 280 -2.48 -15.60 -21.25
C ALA A 280 -2.85 -15.12 -19.83
N MET A 281 -3.18 -13.83 -19.67
CA MET A 281 -3.63 -13.29 -18.38
C MET A 281 -4.95 -13.93 -17.91
N ARG A 282 -5.92 -14.07 -18.81
CA ARG A 282 -7.22 -14.71 -18.52
C ARG A 282 -7.05 -16.19 -18.17
N ASP A 283 -6.24 -16.91 -18.92
CA ASP A 283 -6.06 -18.35 -18.73
C ASP A 283 -5.30 -18.62 -17.42
N ALA A 284 -4.39 -17.73 -17.00
CA ALA A 284 -3.81 -17.77 -15.65
C ALA A 284 -4.88 -17.60 -14.57
N ASP A 285 -5.77 -16.61 -14.70
CA ASP A 285 -6.89 -16.38 -13.75
C ASP A 285 -7.87 -17.56 -13.68
N LEU A 286 -8.26 -18.14 -14.83
CA LEU A 286 -9.15 -19.30 -14.88
C LEU A 286 -8.52 -20.52 -14.21
N ARG A 287 -7.22 -20.79 -14.48
CA ARG A 287 -6.47 -21.85 -13.79
C ARG A 287 -6.38 -21.61 -12.29
N PHE A 288 -6.18 -20.36 -11.89
CA PHE A 288 -6.09 -19.98 -10.48
C PHE A 288 -7.42 -20.21 -9.75
N ARG A 289 -8.55 -19.74 -10.32
CA ARG A 289 -9.91 -19.98 -9.79
C ARG A 289 -10.26 -21.45 -9.64
N ALA A 290 -9.76 -22.30 -10.54
CA ALA A 290 -9.95 -23.75 -10.42
C ALA A 290 -9.28 -24.35 -9.18
N SER A 291 -8.22 -23.71 -8.68
CA SER A 291 -7.46 -24.15 -7.49
C SER A 291 -7.87 -23.41 -6.21
N TYR A 292 -8.39 -22.17 -6.34
CA TYR A 292 -8.77 -21.28 -5.25
C TYR A 292 -10.21 -20.77 -5.45
N PRO A 293 -11.24 -21.51 -4.99
CA PRO A 293 -12.65 -21.19 -5.28
C PRO A 293 -13.16 -19.88 -4.64
N ASP A 294 -12.45 -19.35 -3.64
CA ASP A 294 -12.73 -18.09 -2.96
C ASP A 294 -12.08 -16.86 -3.63
N TRP A 295 -11.23 -17.09 -4.65
CA TRP A 295 -10.73 -16.03 -5.52
C TRP A 295 -11.84 -15.51 -6.43
N ILE A 296 -12.13 -14.21 -6.34
CA ILE A 296 -13.22 -13.57 -7.11
C ILE A 296 -12.84 -13.49 -8.59
N GLY A 297 -11.57 -13.21 -8.90
CA GLY A 297 -11.06 -13.09 -10.25
C GLY A 297 -10.12 -11.90 -10.45
N SER A 298 -9.75 -11.66 -11.69
CA SER A 298 -8.96 -10.51 -12.10
C SER A 298 -9.49 -9.88 -13.37
N ARG A 299 -9.24 -8.57 -13.55
CA ARG A 299 -9.63 -7.81 -14.73
C ARG A 299 -8.46 -7.03 -15.29
N LEU A 300 -8.51 -6.82 -16.60
CA LEU A 300 -7.53 -6.06 -17.36
C LEU A 300 -8.05 -4.64 -17.61
N ILE A 301 -7.22 -3.65 -17.31
CA ILE A 301 -7.36 -2.28 -17.75
C ILE A 301 -6.28 -2.02 -18.81
N TYR A 302 -6.67 -1.82 -20.06
CA TYR A 302 -5.72 -1.46 -21.11
C TYR A 302 -5.21 -0.03 -20.87
N ALA A 303 -3.92 0.09 -20.60
CA ALA A 303 -3.26 1.31 -20.16
C ALA A 303 -1.94 1.53 -20.92
N PRO A 304 -1.98 1.82 -22.24
CA PRO A 304 -0.78 2.06 -23.03
C PRO A 304 -0.12 3.39 -22.62
N THR A 305 1.13 3.59 -23.07
CA THR A 305 1.92 4.77 -22.70
C THR A 305 1.30 6.07 -23.20
N ARG A 306 1.33 7.11 -22.35
CA ARG A 306 0.98 8.49 -22.70
C ARG A 306 2.05 9.17 -23.56
N LYS A 307 1.76 10.41 -24.00
CA LYS A 307 2.66 11.26 -24.82
C LYS A 307 2.97 10.64 -26.19
N VAL A 308 1.91 10.29 -26.91
CA VAL A 308 1.98 9.73 -28.26
C VAL A 308 1.30 10.66 -29.26
N SER A 309 1.54 10.46 -30.56
CA SER A 309 0.84 11.21 -31.61
C SER A 309 -0.64 10.87 -31.67
N ASP A 310 -1.44 11.75 -32.26
CA ASP A 310 -2.89 11.52 -32.48
C ASP A 310 -3.15 10.21 -33.22
N ALA A 311 -2.34 9.90 -34.24
CA ALA A 311 -2.43 8.64 -34.98
C ALA A 311 -2.26 7.42 -34.07
N ARG A 312 -1.24 7.45 -33.19
CA ARG A 312 -1.00 6.36 -32.22
C ARG A 312 -2.11 6.28 -31.17
N PHE A 313 -2.67 7.41 -30.75
CA PHE A 313 -3.81 7.44 -29.84
C PHE A 313 -5.05 6.77 -30.48
N VAL A 314 -5.33 7.05 -31.75
CA VAL A 314 -6.42 6.40 -32.50
C VAL A 314 -6.22 4.88 -32.58
N GLU A 315 -4.99 4.42 -32.81
CA GLU A 315 -4.66 2.97 -32.75
C GLU A 315 -4.95 2.38 -31.35
N TYR A 316 -4.55 3.08 -30.29
CA TYR A 316 -4.85 2.64 -28.92
C TYR A 316 -6.35 2.57 -28.64
N LEU A 317 -7.14 3.52 -29.14
CA LEU A 317 -8.59 3.48 -29.03
C LEU A 317 -9.16 2.27 -29.79
N GLY A 318 -8.66 1.99 -31.00
CA GLY A 318 -9.01 0.80 -31.76
C GLY A 318 -8.72 -0.49 -31.00
N ASN A 319 -7.55 -0.61 -30.38
CA ASN A 319 -7.19 -1.75 -29.53
C ASN A 319 -8.11 -1.89 -28.32
N ALA A 320 -8.44 -0.78 -27.64
CA ALA A 320 -9.36 -0.80 -26.50
C ALA A 320 -10.76 -1.30 -26.89
N LEU A 321 -11.29 -0.84 -28.03
CA LEU A 321 -12.57 -1.30 -28.58
C LEU A 321 -12.51 -2.78 -28.98
N LEU A 322 -11.44 -3.22 -29.64
CA LEU A 322 -11.22 -4.62 -29.99
C LEU A 322 -11.22 -5.51 -28.75
N LEU A 323 -10.51 -5.11 -27.69
CA LEU A 323 -10.49 -5.83 -26.43
C LEU A 323 -11.87 -5.90 -25.78
N LYS A 324 -12.63 -4.81 -25.83
CA LYS A 324 -13.99 -4.76 -25.28
C LYS A 324 -14.96 -5.66 -26.06
N VAL A 325 -14.90 -5.68 -27.38
CA VAL A 325 -15.76 -6.56 -28.21
C VAL A 325 -15.32 -8.02 -28.10
N GLY A 326 -14.01 -8.28 -28.13
CA GLY A 326 -13.46 -9.58 -27.80
C GLY A 326 -13.95 -10.07 -26.44
N SER A 327 -14.12 -9.16 -25.48
CA SER A 327 -14.68 -9.48 -24.17
C SER A 327 -16.16 -9.83 -24.09
N LEU A 328 -16.91 -9.64 -25.17
CA LEU A 328 -18.30 -10.06 -25.25
C LEU A 328 -18.43 -11.46 -25.87
N ASN A 329 -17.43 -11.87 -26.67
CA ASN A 329 -17.39 -13.20 -27.32
C ASN A 329 -16.69 -14.27 -26.47
N PHE A 330 -15.99 -13.85 -25.42
CA PHE A 330 -15.40 -14.71 -24.41
C PHE A 330 -15.95 -14.20 -23.08
N GLU A 331 -16.77 -14.95 -22.35
CA GLU A 331 -17.27 -14.50 -21.04
C GLU A 331 -16.07 -14.20 -20.11
N TRP A 332 -15.94 -12.95 -19.64
CA TRP A 332 -14.90 -12.53 -18.69
C TRP A 332 -15.43 -12.52 -17.26
#